data_AF-A0A8T5MKN8-F1
#
_entry.id   AF-A0A8T5MKN8-F1
#
_cell.length_a   1.000
_cell.length_b   1.000
_cell.length_c   1.000
_cell.angle_alpha   90.00
_cell.angle_beta   90.00
_cell.angle_gamma   90.00
#
_symmetry.space_group_name_H-M   'P 1'
#
loop_
_entity.id
_entity.type
_entity.pdbx_description
1 polymer ?
#
loop_
_entity_poly.entity_id
_entity_poly.type
_entity_poly.pdbx_seq_one_letter_code
_entity_poly.pdbx_strand_id
1 'polypeptide(L)'
;MKQNNKKFNPEIAEILGAFIGDGWIESDKDALYITGSPIEDKLYYDRHLAPLFSRNFIPVKPRNFQYWGVYGIVTYKKEAILKALRFGFKPGYKALKAEIPEEIMLSTPKPKKAVLRGIFDTDGSFWCEKSRSKTSTTWKRTHNHHPELRISSCSRKLLEQIRELLNAFEISSEITQTRRSSLSAP
;
A
#
# COMPACT_ATOMS: atom_id res chain seq x y z
N MET A 1 1.69 27.69 15.64
CA MET A 1 0.59 27.13 14.81
C MET A 1 0.06 25.89 15.52
N LYS A 2 -1.25 25.82 15.80
CA LYS A 2 -1.84 24.72 16.57
C LYS A 2 -1.73 23.42 15.78
N GLN A 3 -0.92 22.47 16.26
CA GLN A 3 -1.00 21.08 15.83
C GLN A 3 -2.38 20.57 16.25
N ASN A 4 -3.33 20.52 15.32
CA ASN A 4 -4.54 19.73 15.51
C ASN A 4 -4.08 18.28 15.60
N ASN A 5 -4.19 17.70 16.79
CA ASN A 5 -3.86 16.32 17.09
C ASN A 5 -4.82 15.41 16.31
N LYS A 6 -4.56 15.21 15.00
CA LYS A 6 -5.33 14.33 14.13
C LYS A 6 -5.10 12.91 14.58
N LYS A 7 -6.06 12.38 15.33
CA LYS A 7 -6.02 10.97 15.72
C LYS A 7 -6.42 10.12 14.52
N PHE A 8 -5.44 9.57 13.82
CA PHE A 8 -5.71 8.51 12.85
C PHE A 8 -6.33 7.33 13.57
N ASN A 9 -7.52 6.91 13.15
CA ASN A 9 -8.01 5.60 13.49
C ASN A 9 -7.32 4.55 12.59
N PRO A 10 -7.28 3.27 12.98
CA PRO A 10 -6.64 2.23 12.18
C PRO A 10 -7.28 2.05 10.81
N GLU A 11 -8.60 2.20 10.69
CA GLU A 11 -9.31 1.99 9.42
C GLU A 11 -8.90 3.01 8.33
N ILE A 12 -8.81 4.30 8.68
CA ILE A 12 -8.35 5.35 7.77
C ILE A 12 -6.88 5.14 7.40
N ALA A 13 -6.05 4.72 8.37
CA ALA A 13 -4.64 4.43 8.11
C ALA A 13 -4.47 3.26 7.13
N GLU A 14 -5.30 2.23 7.23
CA GLU A 14 -5.33 1.10 6.29
C GLU A 14 -5.78 1.50 4.89
N ILE A 15 -6.86 2.29 4.77
CA ILE A 15 -7.31 2.84 3.49
C ILE A 15 -6.21 3.71 2.86
N LEU A 16 -5.53 4.53 3.67
CA LEU A 16 -4.40 5.33 3.20
C LEU A 16 -3.25 4.45 2.72
N GLY A 17 -2.96 3.34 3.41
CA GLY A 17 -1.96 2.37 2.98
C GLY A 17 -2.28 1.80 1.61
N ALA A 18 -3.52 1.32 1.42
CA ALA A 18 -3.98 0.83 0.12
C ALA A 18 -3.95 1.91 -0.97
N PHE A 19 -4.22 3.17 -0.61
CA PHE A 19 -4.10 4.30 -1.53
C PHE A 19 -2.65 4.67 -1.87
N ILE A 20 -1.69 4.41 -0.97
CA ILE A 20 -0.26 4.65 -1.24
C ILE A 20 0.23 3.70 -2.33
N GLY A 21 -0.21 2.45 -2.32
CA GLY A 21 0.11 1.48 -3.37
C GLY A 21 -0.69 1.72 -4.65
N ASP A 22 -1.98 1.36 -4.63
CA ASP A 22 -2.82 1.28 -5.83
C ASP A 22 -3.71 2.52 -6.08
N GLY A 23 -3.55 3.56 -5.27
CA GLY A 23 -4.44 4.72 -5.33
C GLY A 23 -3.96 5.81 -6.28
N TRP A 24 -4.89 6.64 -6.75
CA TRP A 24 -4.58 8.00 -7.21
C TRP A 24 -5.77 8.95 -7.02
N ILE A 25 -5.46 10.25 -6.89
CA ILE A 25 -6.44 11.33 -7.00
C ILE A 25 -6.04 12.16 -8.21
N GLU A 26 -6.98 12.44 -9.09
CA GLU A 26 -6.77 13.28 -10.27
C GLU A 26 -6.30 14.69 -9.86
N SER A 27 -5.53 15.35 -10.73
CA SER A 27 -4.90 16.64 -10.39
C SER A 27 -5.93 17.76 -10.12
N ASP A 28 -7.08 17.71 -10.81
CA ASP A 28 -8.25 18.57 -10.61
C ASP A 28 -9.07 18.21 -9.36
N LYS A 29 -8.78 17.05 -8.74
CA LYS A 29 -9.45 16.49 -7.57
C LYS A 29 -10.92 16.16 -7.83
N ASP A 30 -11.26 15.78 -9.06
CA ASP A 30 -12.63 15.37 -9.40
C ASP A 30 -12.88 13.88 -9.17
N ALA A 31 -11.83 13.05 -9.12
CA ALA A 31 -11.96 11.64 -8.78
C ALA A 31 -10.82 11.09 -7.90
N LEU A 32 -11.17 10.11 -7.07
CA LEU A 32 -10.26 9.28 -6.27
C LEU A 32 -10.49 7.81 -6.64
N TYR A 33 -9.41 7.11 -6.96
CA TYR A 33 -9.40 5.70 -7.31
C TYR A 33 -8.47 4.92 -6.37
N ILE A 34 -8.82 3.66 -6.13
CA ILE A 34 -7.91 2.62 -5.62
C ILE A 34 -8.26 1.36 -6.40
N THR A 35 -7.36 0.88 -7.25
CA THR A 35 -7.64 -0.20 -8.20
C THR A 35 -6.44 -1.11 -8.40
N GLY A 36 -6.69 -2.41 -8.53
CA GLY A 36 -5.67 -3.44 -8.74
C GLY A 36 -6.14 -4.48 -9.75
N SER A 37 -5.58 -5.68 -9.64
CA SER A 37 -5.87 -6.83 -10.47
C SER A 37 -7.35 -7.27 -10.38
N PRO A 38 -8.04 -7.43 -11.52
CA PRO A 38 -9.42 -7.94 -11.53
C PRO A 38 -9.52 -9.42 -11.16
N ILE A 39 -8.40 -10.14 -11.11
CA ILE A 39 -8.34 -11.57 -10.78
C ILE A 39 -7.86 -11.76 -9.34
N GLU A 40 -6.73 -11.16 -8.98
CA GLU A 40 -6.07 -11.41 -7.70
C GLU A 40 -6.71 -10.58 -6.57
N ASP A 41 -7.00 -9.30 -6.82
CA ASP A 41 -7.40 -8.37 -5.76
C ASP A 41 -8.92 -8.26 -5.61
N LYS A 42 -9.69 -8.83 -6.54
CA LYS A 42 -11.15 -8.72 -6.56
C LYS A 42 -11.78 -9.05 -5.22
N LEU A 43 -11.33 -10.14 -4.59
CA LEU A 43 -11.86 -10.59 -3.30
C LEU A 43 -11.54 -9.60 -2.17
N TYR A 44 -10.35 -9.02 -2.18
CA TYR A 44 -9.91 -8.00 -1.24
C TYR A 44 -10.75 -6.73 -1.37
N TYR A 45 -10.97 -6.24 -2.60
CA TYR A 45 -11.84 -5.09 -2.84
C TYR A 45 -13.28 -5.33 -2.39
N ASP A 46 -13.86 -6.49 -2.73
CA ASP A 46 -15.26 -6.82 -2.46
C ASP A 46 -15.55 -7.00 -0.97
N ARG A 47 -14.71 -7.77 -0.27
CA ARG A 47 -15.01 -8.21 1.10
C ARG A 47 -14.40 -7.31 2.16
N HIS A 48 -13.40 -6.51 1.80
CA HIS A 48 -12.62 -5.78 2.79
C HIS A 48 -12.50 -4.29 2.48
N LEU A 49 -11.80 -3.92 1.41
CA LEU A 49 -11.44 -2.51 1.18
C LEU A 49 -12.66 -1.64 0.90
N ALA A 50 -13.63 -2.08 0.10
CA ALA A 50 -14.82 -1.27 -0.19
C ALA A 50 -15.78 -1.13 1.01
N PRO A 51 -16.07 -2.18 1.79
CA PRO A 51 -16.77 -2.02 3.07
C PRO A 51 -16.04 -1.07 4.03
N LEU A 52 -14.71 -1.20 4.14
CA LEU A 52 -13.88 -0.35 4.99
C LEU A 52 -13.94 1.13 4.56
N PHE A 53 -13.79 1.40 3.26
CA PHE A 53 -13.93 2.73 2.67
C PHE A 53 -15.33 3.28 2.90
N SER A 54 -16.37 2.45 2.71
CA SER A 54 -17.76 2.86 2.84
C SER A 54 -18.14 3.32 4.24
N ARG A 55 -17.61 2.67 5.28
CA ARG A 55 -17.83 3.09 6.68
C ARG A 55 -17.14 4.41 7.02
N ASN A 56 -16.03 4.70 6.36
CA ASN A 56 -15.15 5.81 6.73
C ASN A 56 -15.29 7.06 5.85
N PHE A 57 -15.74 6.93 4.60
CA PHE A 57 -15.82 8.03 3.65
C PHE A 57 -17.25 8.21 3.14
N ILE A 58 -17.64 7.40 2.17
CA ILE A 58 -18.96 7.37 1.55
C ILE A 58 -19.22 5.96 1.02
N PRO A 59 -20.49 5.52 0.89
CA PRO A 59 -20.80 4.26 0.24
C PRO A 59 -20.20 4.15 -1.16
N VAL A 60 -19.42 3.10 -1.41
CA VAL A 60 -18.85 2.76 -2.72
C VAL A 60 -19.14 1.31 -3.05
N LYS A 61 -19.18 1.00 -4.36
CA LYS A 61 -19.24 -0.38 -4.86
C LYS A 61 -18.04 -0.62 -5.77
N PRO A 62 -17.25 -1.69 -5.56
CA PRO A 62 -16.20 -2.07 -6.50
C PRO A 62 -16.77 -2.31 -7.90
N ARG A 63 -16.01 -1.94 -8.92
CA ARG A 63 -16.38 -2.16 -10.31
C ARG A 63 -15.17 -2.49 -11.18
N ASN A 64 -15.45 -3.12 -12.31
CA ASN A 64 -14.45 -3.38 -13.34
C ASN A 64 -14.32 -2.15 -14.24
N PHE A 65 -13.09 -1.69 -14.44
CA PHE A 65 -12.74 -0.63 -15.37
C PHE A 65 -12.15 -1.28 -16.62
N GLN A 66 -13.03 -1.80 -17.49
CA GLN A 66 -12.65 -2.63 -18.64
C GLN A 66 -11.57 -2.00 -19.52
N TYR A 67 -11.64 -0.69 -19.74
CA TYR A 67 -10.67 0.04 -20.55
C TYR A 67 -9.24 0.00 -19.97
N TRP A 68 -9.11 -0.04 -18.64
CA TRP A 68 -7.81 -0.14 -17.96
C TRP A 68 -7.44 -1.57 -17.57
N GLY A 69 -8.38 -2.52 -17.69
CA GLY A 69 -8.18 -3.90 -17.24
C GLY A 69 -8.00 -4.03 -15.73
N VAL A 70 -8.55 -3.11 -14.94
CA VAL A 70 -8.41 -3.09 -13.46
C VAL A 70 -9.76 -3.23 -12.75
N TYR A 71 -9.72 -3.58 -11.47
CA TYR A 71 -10.87 -3.67 -10.59
C TYR A 71 -10.63 -2.88 -9.31
N GLY A 72 -11.66 -2.18 -8.82
CA GLY A 72 -11.53 -1.49 -7.54
C GLY A 72 -12.61 -0.46 -7.30
N ILE A 73 -12.30 0.50 -6.45
CA ILE A 73 -13.23 1.54 -6.01
C ILE A 73 -12.90 2.90 -6.63
N VAL A 74 -13.95 3.68 -6.84
CA VAL A 74 -13.84 5.08 -7.26
C VAL A 74 -14.90 5.92 -6.59
N THR A 75 -14.56 7.18 -6.30
CA THR A 75 -15.51 8.21 -5.91
C THR A 75 -15.26 9.50 -6.67
N TYR A 76 -16.35 10.12 -7.11
CA TYR A 76 -16.39 11.46 -7.70
C TYR A 76 -16.98 12.50 -6.72
N LYS A 77 -17.26 12.09 -5.48
CA LYS A 77 -17.88 12.98 -4.49
C LYS A 77 -16.80 13.85 -3.87
N LYS A 78 -16.88 15.17 -4.11
CA LYS A 78 -15.93 16.15 -3.58
C LYS A 78 -15.77 16.06 -2.06
N GLU A 79 -16.82 15.75 -1.32
CA GLU A 79 -16.75 15.57 0.15
C GLU A 79 -15.79 14.45 0.57
N ALA A 80 -15.81 13.32 -0.14
CA ALA A 80 -14.95 12.18 0.13
C ALA A 80 -13.50 12.50 -0.22
N ILE A 81 -13.29 13.16 -1.36
CA ILE A 81 -11.96 13.57 -1.83
C ILE A 81 -11.36 14.60 -0.86
N LEU A 82 -12.10 15.64 -0.48
CA LEU A 82 -11.67 16.63 0.51
C LEU A 82 -11.40 16.00 1.89
N LYS A 83 -12.20 15.00 2.28
CA LYS A 83 -11.93 14.21 3.49
C LYS A 83 -10.61 13.44 3.35
N ALA A 84 -10.35 12.79 2.22
CA ALA A 84 -9.12 12.05 1.96
C ALA A 84 -7.89 12.96 1.99
N LEU A 85 -7.96 14.12 1.33
CA LEU A 85 -6.89 15.13 1.36
C LEU A 85 -6.59 15.59 2.80
N ARG A 86 -7.61 15.75 3.64
CA ARG A 86 -7.43 16.06 5.08
C ARG A 86 -6.71 14.94 5.84
N PHE A 87 -6.77 13.70 5.38
CA PHE A 87 -6.04 12.56 5.95
C PHE A 87 -4.70 12.27 5.25
N GLY A 88 -4.17 13.21 4.46
CA GLY A 88 -2.83 13.08 3.88
C GLY A 88 -2.78 12.33 2.55
N PHE A 89 -3.93 12.02 1.93
CA PHE A 89 -3.97 11.52 0.57
C PHE A 89 -3.47 12.64 -0.36
N LYS A 90 -2.55 12.31 -1.28
CA LYS A 90 -1.94 13.30 -2.19
C LYS A 90 -2.46 13.13 -3.63
N PRO A 91 -2.83 14.24 -4.31
CA PRO A 91 -3.18 14.22 -5.73
C PRO A 91 -1.94 14.23 -6.64
N GLY A 92 -2.15 13.85 -7.90
CA GLY A 92 -1.15 13.92 -8.96
C GLY A 92 -0.14 12.77 -8.97
N TYR A 93 0.99 12.97 -9.67
CA TYR A 93 2.02 11.95 -9.86
C TYR A 93 2.70 11.55 -8.54
N LYS A 94 2.41 10.33 -8.08
CA LYS A 94 2.84 9.81 -6.77
C LYS A 94 4.17 9.08 -6.74
N ALA A 95 4.61 8.49 -7.85
CA ALA A 95 5.69 7.48 -7.84
C ALA A 95 6.96 7.91 -7.06
N LEU A 96 7.32 9.20 -7.13
CA LEU A 96 8.48 9.76 -6.43
C LEU A 96 8.16 10.49 -5.11
N LYS A 97 6.87 10.73 -4.82
CA LYS A 97 6.39 11.58 -3.71
C LYS A 97 5.55 10.82 -2.68
N ALA A 98 5.34 9.53 -2.90
CA ALA A 98 4.64 8.66 -1.96
C ALA A 98 5.39 8.65 -0.62
N GLU A 99 4.65 8.83 0.46
CA GLU A 99 5.15 8.83 1.83
C GLU A 99 4.00 8.52 2.79
N ILE A 100 4.33 7.98 3.94
CA ILE A 100 3.42 7.84 5.08
C ILE A 100 3.38 9.17 5.83
N PRO A 101 2.21 9.74 6.14
CA PRO A 101 2.10 10.97 6.92
C PRO A 101 2.79 10.86 8.29
N GLU A 102 3.45 11.94 8.70
CA GLU A 102 4.16 12.01 9.98
C GLU A 102 3.23 11.71 11.17
N GLU A 103 1.96 12.11 11.09
CA GLU A 103 0.97 11.82 12.13
C GLU A 103 0.77 10.33 12.35
N ILE A 104 0.91 9.48 11.32
CA ILE A 104 0.89 8.01 11.47
C ILE A 104 2.24 7.51 11.99
N MET A 105 3.36 8.04 11.49
CA MET A 105 4.71 7.70 11.96
C MET A 105 4.89 7.95 13.46
N LEU A 106 4.24 8.98 14.00
CA LEU A 106 4.25 9.33 15.42
C LEU A 106 3.07 8.75 16.22
N SER A 107 2.16 8.01 15.57
CA SER A 107 0.96 7.48 16.21
C SER A 107 1.22 6.24 17.08
N THR A 108 0.16 5.80 17.77
CA THR A 108 0.13 4.52 18.48
C THR A 108 0.37 3.32 17.54
N PRO A 109 0.70 2.13 18.08
CA PRO A 109 0.93 0.93 17.27
C PRO A 109 -0.21 0.55 16.30
N LYS A 110 -1.48 0.83 16.62
CA LYS A 110 -2.61 0.34 15.83
C LYS A 110 -2.68 0.98 14.42
N PRO A 111 -2.69 2.32 14.24
CA PRO A 111 -2.62 2.92 12.90
C PRO A 111 -1.36 2.56 12.12
N LYS A 112 -0.21 2.42 12.79
CA LYS A 112 1.05 1.98 12.16
C LYS A 112 0.95 0.60 11.53
N LYS A 113 0.40 -0.38 12.26
CA LYS A 113 0.13 -1.72 11.70
C LYS A 113 -0.87 -1.68 10.55
N ALA A 114 -1.89 -0.84 10.69
CA ALA A 114 -2.96 -0.73 9.71
C ALA A 114 -2.47 -0.13 8.38
N VAL A 115 -1.65 0.93 8.42
CA VAL A 115 -1.05 1.49 7.18
C VAL A 115 -0.12 0.48 6.51
N LEU A 116 0.70 -0.26 7.29
CA LEU A 116 1.55 -1.31 6.74
C LEU A 116 0.70 -2.39 6.05
N ARG A 117 -0.38 -2.86 6.70
CA ARG A 117 -1.29 -3.84 6.09
C ARG A 117 -1.84 -3.33 4.75
N GLY A 118 -2.40 -2.12 4.72
CA GLY A 118 -2.94 -1.57 3.48
C GLY A 118 -1.92 -1.47 2.35
N ILE A 119 -0.66 -1.10 2.68
CA ILE A 119 0.44 -1.03 1.72
C ILE A 119 0.82 -2.43 1.19
N PHE A 120 0.96 -3.42 2.08
CA PHE A 120 1.37 -4.77 1.69
C PHE A 120 0.24 -5.56 0.99
N ASP A 121 -1.02 -5.28 1.31
CA ASP A 121 -2.16 -5.92 0.64
C ASP A 121 -2.34 -5.44 -0.81
N THR A 122 -1.73 -4.31 -1.21
CA THR A 122 -1.80 -3.79 -2.59
C THR A 122 -0.48 -3.92 -3.35
N ASP A 123 0.63 -3.43 -2.79
CA ASP A 123 1.94 -3.40 -3.47
C ASP A 123 2.90 -4.50 -2.95
N GLY A 124 2.47 -5.25 -1.95
CA GLY A 124 3.26 -6.32 -1.36
C GLY A 124 3.26 -7.57 -2.23
N SER A 125 4.40 -8.26 -2.23
CA SER A 125 4.56 -9.58 -2.82
C SER A 125 4.96 -10.56 -1.73
N PHE A 126 4.37 -11.75 -1.77
CA PHE A 126 4.66 -12.85 -0.87
C PHE A 126 5.13 -14.06 -1.65
N TRP A 127 6.24 -14.66 -1.24
CA TRP A 127 6.65 -15.98 -1.72
C TRP A 127 7.40 -16.71 -0.62
N CYS A 128 7.60 -18.01 -0.83
CA CYS A 128 8.43 -18.82 0.05
C CYS A 128 9.65 -19.28 -0.74
N GLU A 129 10.86 -19.07 -0.21
CA GLU A 129 12.09 -19.57 -0.80
C GLU A 129 12.51 -20.92 -0.23
N LYS A 130 13.20 -21.69 -1.07
CA LYS A 130 13.96 -22.88 -0.66
C LYS A 130 15.39 -22.47 -0.31
N SER A 131 16.04 -23.26 0.53
CA SER A 131 17.42 -23.01 0.90
C SER A 131 18.35 -23.36 -0.25
N ARG A 132 19.24 -22.43 -0.60
CA ARG A 132 20.32 -22.65 -1.57
C ARG A 132 21.62 -23.13 -0.91
N SER A 133 21.66 -23.22 0.42
CA SER A 133 22.85 -23.68 1.14
C SER A 133 23.11 -25.17 0.91
N LYS A 134 24.37 -25.52 0.62
CA LYS A 134 24.82 -26.90 0.48
C LYS A 134 24.75 -27.68 1.81
N THR A 135 24.79 -26.99 2.94
CA THR A 135 24.71 -27.58 4.29
C THR A 135 23.27 -27.78 4.79
N SER A 136 22.28 -27.35 4.01
CA SER A 136 20.88 -27.45 4.40
C SER A 136 20.32 -28.86 4.19
N THR A 137 19.26 -29.21 4.92
CA THR A 137 18.60 -30.51 4.80
C THR A 137 18.03 -30.70 3.40
N THR A 138 17.93 -31.95 2.93
CA THR A 138 17.33 -32.29 1.63
C THR A 138 15.96 -31.65 1.47
N TRP A 139 15.13 -31.71 2.53
CA TRP A 139 13.80 -31.10 2.53
C TRP A 139 13.84 -29.59 2.30
N LYS A 140 14.70 -28.85 3.02
CA LYS A 140 14.84 -27.39 2.86
C LYS A 140 15.36 -26.98 1.49
N ARG A 141 16.08 -27.85 0.80
CA ARG A 141 16.60 -27.61 -0.57
C ARG A 141 15.57 -27.92 -1.66
N THR A 142 14.58 -28.76 -1.37
CA THR A 142 13.54 -29.17 -2.33
C THR A 142 12.20 -28.49 -2.11
N HIS A 143 11.95 -27.94 -0.92
CA HIS A 143 10.68 -27.31 -0.55
C HIS A 143 10.87 -25.84 -0.15
N ASN A 144 9.92 -25.03 -0.59
CA ASN A 144 9.80 -23.63 -0.20
C ASN A 144 9.36 -23.56 1.27
N HIS A 145 10.16 -22.92 2.13
CA HIS A 145 9.94 -22.93 3.58
C HIS A 145 10.31 -21.61 4.26
N HIS A 146 10.90 -20.67 3.54
CA HIS A 146 11.29 -19.37 4.06
C HIS A 146 10.36 -18.30 3.49
N PRO A 147 9.29 -17.91 4.21
CA PRO A 147 8.38 -16.87 3.73
C PRO A 147 9.09 -15.51 3.66
N GLU A 148 8.92 -14.82 2.55
CA GLU A 148 9.46 -13.48 2.31
C GLU A 148 8.34 -12.56 1.85
N LEU A 149 8.37 -11.34 2.40
CA LEU A 149 7.54 -10.23 1.96
C LEU A 149 8.45 -9.18 1.32
N ARG A 150 8.04 -8.64 0.18
CA ARG A 150 8.73 -7.53 -0.48
C ARG A 150 7.73 -6.51 -0.95
N ILE A 151 8.17 -5.26 -0.91
CA ILE A 151 7.53 -4.16 -1.61
C ILE A 151 8.55 -3.46 -2.49
N SER A 152 8.11 -2.98 -3.64
CA SER A 152 8.93 -2.19 -4.54
C SER A 152 8.35 -0.79 -4.67
N SER A 153 9.17 0.24 -4.54
CA SER A 153 8.73 1.62 -4.72
C SER A 153 9.83 2.48 -5.30
N CYS A 154 9.46 3.45 -6.15
CA CYS A 154 10.38 4.48 -6.63
C CYS A 154 10.65 5.55 -5.55
N SER A 155 9.85 5.61 -4.48
CA SER A 155 10.05 6.55 -3.37
C SER A 155 10.95 5.92 -2.31
N ARG A 156 12.22 6.32 -2.29
CA ARG A 156 13.16 5.92 -1.23
C ARG A 156 12.66 6.32 0.16
N LYS A 157 12.04 7.50 0.27
CA LYS A 157 11.45 7.99 1.53
C LYS A 157 10.38 7.03 2.05
N LEU A 158 9.49 6.54 1.19
CA LEU A 158 8.47 5.56 1.58
C LEU A 158 9.11 4.27 2.10
N LEU A 159 10.11 3.74 1.40
CA LEU A 159 10.81 2.52 1.80
C LEU A 159 11.50 2.68 3.16
N GLU A 160 12.14 3.82 3.41
CA GLU A 160 12.77 4.13 4.70
C GLU A 160 11.73 4.23 5.83
N GLN A 161 10.58 4.86 5.58
CA GLN A 161 9.47 4.93 6.54
C GLN A 161 8.87 3.55 6.84
N ILE A 162 8.69 2.70 5.82
CA ILE A 162 8.22 1.32 6.01
C ILE A 162 9.20 0.55 6.88
N ARG A 163 10.51 0.63 6.61
CA ARG A 163 11.55 -0.01 7.43
C ARG A 163 11.52 0.46 8.88
N GLU A 164 11.37 1.77 9.10
CA GLU A 164 11.24 2.32 10.46
C GLU A 164 10.03 1.75 11.20
N LEU A 165 8.87 1.66 10.54
CA LEU A 165 7.68 1.06 11.12
C LEU A 165 7.86 -0.44 11.40
N LEU A 166 8.51 -1.19 10.50
CA LEU A 166 8.80 -2.61 10.71
C LEU A 166 9.76 -2.83 11.88
N ASN A 167 10.81 -2.01 11.99
CA ASN A 167 11.75 -2.05 13.12
C ASN A 167 11.03 -1.77 14.45
N ALA A 168 10.06 -0.85 14.48
CA ALA A 168 9.24 -0.58 15.65
C ALA A 168 8.37 -1.78 16.08
N PHE A 169 8.22 -2.78 15.22
CA PHE A 169 7.57 -4.06 15.51
C PHE A 169 8.55 -5.23 15.60
N GLU A 170 9.86 -4.96 15.69
CA GLU A 170 10.92 -5.97 15.77
C GLU A 170 10.95 -6.90 14.54
N ILE A 171 10.45 -6.41 13.40
CA ILE A 171 10.48 -7.12 12.12
C ILE A 171 11.70 -6.63 11.32
N SER A 172 12.67 -7.52 11.14
CA SER A 172 13.85 -7.25 10.33
C SER A 172 13.47 -7.01 8.87
N SER A 173 14.08 -6.01 8.24
CA SER A 173 13.89 -5.71 6.81
C SER A 173 15.12 -5.07 6.20
N GLU A 174 15.32 -5.29 4.90
CA GLU A 174 16.43 -4.75 4.12
C GLU A 174 15.88 -3.96 2.92
N ILE A 175 16.55 -2.85 2.58
CA ILE A 175 16.25 -2.07 1.38
C ILE A 175 17.37 -2.30 0.37
N THR A 176 17.04 -2.92 -0.76
CA THR A 176 17.98 -3.20 -1.85
C THR A 176 17.68 -2.32 -3.06
N GLN A 177 18.70 -1.88 -3.77
CA GLN A 177 18.54 -1.13 -5.03
C GLN A 177 18.74 -2.06 -6.23
N THR A 178 17.67 -2.29 -7.01
CA THR A 178 17.79 -3.00 -8.29
C THR A 178 18.25 -2.03 -9.37
N ARG A 179 19.45 -2.22 -9.91
CA ARG A 179 19.84 -1.53 -11.15
C ARG A 179 19.04 -2.14 -12.29
N ARG A 180 18.33 -1.32 -13.08
CA ARG A 180 17.87 -1.77 -14.39
C ARG A 180 19.11 -2.11 -15.20
N SER A 181 19.28 -3.38 -15.58
CA SER A 181 20.16 -3.73 -16.69
C SER A 181 19.70 -2.90 -17.89
N SER A 182 20.58 -2.06 -18.41
CA SER A 182 20.36 -1.35 -19.65
C SER A 182 20.04 -2.38 -20.73
N LEU A 183 18.75 -2.56 -21.03
CA LEU A 183 18.33 -3.17 -22.28
C LEU A 183 18.85 -2.23 -23.36
N SER A 184 19.91 -2.66 -24.04
CA SER A 184 20.28 -2.15 -25.35
C SER A 184 19.02 -2.21 -26.22
N ALA A 185 18.47 -1.04 -26.54
CA ALA A 185 17.40 -0.93 -27.52
C ALA A 185 17.94 -1.45 -28.88
N PRO A 186 17.12 -2.18 -29.66
CA PRO A 186 17.45 -2.54 -31.03
C PRO A 186 17.59 -1.29 -31.92
#